data_AF-T0M4F5-F1
#
_entry.id   AF-T0M4F5-F1
#
_cell.length_a   1.000
_cell.length_b   1.000
_cell.length_c   1.000
_cell.angle_alpha   90.00
_cell.angle_beta   90.00
_cell.angle_gamma   90.00
#
_symmetry.space_group_name_H-M   'P 1'
#
loop_
_entity.id
_entity.type
_entity.pdbx_description
1 polymer ?
#
loop_
_entity_poly.entity_id
_entity_poly.type
_entity_poly.pdbx_seq_one_letter_code
_entity_poly.pdbx_strand_id
1 'polypeptide(L)'
;MPSTRIITWLLPFLGVVVTQASSIETVPTCAQPCIAEGLNRTSCPTANQTCLCQDANYIDFVEDCVLDHCLPIDALATQNYTWSACGFPLENDFTSTAVPRLVMFFVLPTLSIIIRLVVKFSRVSAWGADDLMILITFGFLIAFVPLNANAGRSGAGQDMWTLTNFYVIQTLYYSTIAFLKASILFMYLRIFPGERFRRTLWGTQALNLAIGVTFVLLGIFQCRPIHLAWTAWRGDSESKGTCMEVVIIAMFYSAIQVGLDIWMLILPLKQILGLNMKWSKKFGTTFMFSLGLFLTAASTIRLKLLVDYHQGTHNFTVGSLQIAIWSDIELCVGVFTACIPTTWQFFRVFIFRRADGSASLHSEHIHGRSLEGSPKRCTRQTADALDESSPDTP
;
A
#
# COMPACT_ATOMS: atom_id res chain seq x y z
N MET A 1 40.70 -30.50 11.45
CA MET A 1 41.48 -30.78 12.67
C MET A 1 42.64 -29.79 12.70
N PRO A 2 43.00 -29.21 13.86
CA PRO A 2 43.10 -29.84 15.17
C PRO A 2 41.78 -29.67 15.96
N SER A 3 41.16 -30.73 16.50
CA SER A 3 41.59 -31.70 17.52
C SER A 3 40.99 -31.29 18.89
N THR A 4 39.81 -31.81 19.24
CA THR A 4 39.60 -33.01 20.07
C THR A 4 39.88 -32.77 21.55
N ARG A 5 38.81 -32.64 22.36
CA ARG A 5 38.07 -33.71 23.07
C ARG A 5 38.73 -34.08 24.39
N ILE A 6 38.12 -33.67 25.51
CA ILE A 6 38.02 -34.38 26.80
C ILE A 6 36.81 -33.75 27.53
N ILE A 7 35.80 -34.38 28.13
CA ILE A 7 35.32 -35.75 28.30
C ILE A 7 33.83 -35.61 28.70
N THR A 8 32.98 -36.24 27.91
CA THR A 8 31.78 -37.02 28.26
C THR A 8 31.42 -37.20 29.74
N TRP A 9 30.17 -36.90 30.08
CA TRP A 9 29.34 -37.84 30.86
C TRP A 9 28.05 -38.13 30.08
N LEU A 10 28.00 -39.36 29.57
CA LEU A 10 26.81 -40.06 29.09
C LEU A 10 26.16 -40.76 30.30
N LEU A 11 24.84 -40.93 30.19
CA LEU A 11 23.94 -41.81 30.95
C LEU A 11 23.39 -41.28 32.29
N PRO A 12 22.09 -41.50 32.56
CA PRO A 12 20.96 -41.53 31.64
C PRO A 12 19.86 -40.59 32.16
N PHE A 13 19.44 -39.63 31.35
CA PHE A 13 18.16 -38.96 31.59
C PHE A 13 17.07 -40.02 31.38
N LEU A 14 16.70 -40.63 32.50
CA LEU A 14 15.52 -41.45 32.70
C LEU A 14 14.38 -40.83 31.92
N GLY A 15 13.86 -41.63 30.99
CA GLY A 15 12.81 -41.25 30.09
C GLY A 15 11.66 -40.60 30.85
N VAL A 16 11.42 -39.33 30.55
CA VAL A 16 10.06 -38.84 30.63
C VAL A 16 9.38 -39.40 29.38
N VAL A 17 8.86 -40.62 29.54
CA VAL A 17 7.73 -41.08 28.74
C VAL A 17 6.58 -40.13 29.10
N VAL A 18 6.41 -39.06 28.33
CA VAL A 18 5.10 -38.43 28.26
C VAL A 18 4.24 -39.40 27.46
N THR A 19 3.42 -40.12 28.20
CA THR A 19 2.38 -41.02 27.72
C THR A 19 1.57 -40.35 26.60
N GLN A 20 1.61 -40.97 25.41
CA GLN A 20 0.58 -40.82 24.39
C GLN A 20 -0.76 -41.22 25.01
N ALA A 21 -1.57 -40.23 25.36
CA ALA A 21 -3.02 -40.37 25.60
C ALA A 21 -3.71 -39.01 25.75
N SER A 22 -3.00 -37.95 26.17
CA SER A 22 -3.60 -36.65 26.49
C SER A 22 -3.45 -35.56 25.42
N SER A 23 -2.75 -35.81 24.31
CA SER A 23 -2.53 -34.81 23.25
C SER A 23 -3.67 -34.69 22.24
N ILE A 24 -4.63 -35.62 22.24
CA ILE A 24 -5.77 -35.62 21.31
C ILE A 24 -7.01 -34.94 21.93
N GLU A 25 -7.11 -34.84 23.26
CA GLU A 25 -8.27 -34.24 23.94
C GLU A 25 -8.36 -32.71 23.80
N THR A 26 -7.25 -32.03 23.49
CA THR A 26 -7.22 -30.56 23.33
C THR A 26 -7.38 -30.10 21.88
N VAL A 27 -7.32 -31.02 20.92
CA VAL A 27 -7.54 -30.71 19.50
C VAL A 27 -9.03 -30.86 19.20
N PRO A 28 -9.67 -29.90 18.50
CA PRO A 28 -11.05 -30.02 18.08
C PRO A 28 -11.36 -31.36 17.40
N THR A 29 -12.50 -31.95 17.73
CA THR A 29 -12.88 -33.30 17.28
C THR A 29 -12.94 -33.42 15.76
N CYS A 30 -13.22 -32.33 15.04
CA CYS A 30 -13.21 -32.30 13.57
C CYS A 30 -11.80 -32.48 12.97
N ALA A 31 -10.74 -32.08 13.68
CA ALA A 31 -9.37 -32.08 13.16
C ALA A 31 -8.62 -33.40 13.45
N GLN A 32 -9.09 -34.17 14.43
CA GLN A 32 -8.56 -35.48 14.77
C GLN A 32 -8.46 -36.46 13.57
N PRO A 33 -9.49 -36.64 12.72
CA PRO A 33 -9.38 -37.51 11.55
C PRO A 33 -8.33 -37.03 10.55
N CYS A 34 -8.21 -35.72 10.34
CA CYS A 34 -7.22 -35.15 9.43
C CYS A 34 -5.79 -35.40 9.88
N ILE A 35 -5.51 -35.20 11.18
CA ILE A 35 -4.21 -35.50 11.78
C ILE A 35 -3.89 -37.00 11.64
N ALA A 36 -4.86 -37.87 11.92
CA ALA A 36 -4.67 -39.31 11.82
C ALA A 36 -4.40 -39.78 10.38
N GLU A 37 -5.12 -39.24 9.39
CA GLU A 37 -4.92 -39.61 7.99
C GLU A 37 -3.61 -39.06 7.42
N GLY A 38 -3.16 -37.89 7.89
CA GLY A 38 -1.86 -37.32 7.54
C GLY A 38 -0.69 -38.23 7.91
N LEU A 39 -0.81 -39.02 8.97
CA LEU A 39 0.24 -39.97 9.39
C LEU A 39 0.49 -41.08 8.36
N ASN A 40 -0.43 -41.34 7.42
CA ASN A 40 -0.22 -42.28 6.33
C ASN A 40 0.56 -41.67 5.15
N ARG A 41 0.71 -40.34 5.12
CA ARG A 41 1.36 -39.58 4.03
C ARG A 41 2.81 -39.20 4.34
N THR A 42 3.21 -39.29 5.61
CA THR A 42 4.55 -38.92 6.07
C THR A 42 5.52 -40.10 6.05
N SER A 43 6.81 -39.79 5.87
CA SER A 43 7.90 -40.75 6.07
C SER A 43 8.42 -40.76 7.50
N CYS A 44 7.92 -39.87 8.36
CA CYS A 44 8.35 -39.74 9.74
C CYS A 44 7.74 -40.82 10.64
N PRO A 45 8.49 -41.31 11.65
CA PRO A 45 7.91 -42.17 12.68
C PRO A 45 6.78 -41.44 13.41
N THR A 46 5.64 -42.09 13.62
CA THR A 46 4.45 -41.51 14.27
C THR A 46 4.71 -40.99 15.69
N ALA A 47 5.73 -41.52 16.37
CA ALA A 47 6.16 -41.07 17.70
C ALA A 47 7.14 -39.89 17.67
N ASN A 48 7.68 -39.51 16.51
CA ASN A 48 8.68 -38.44 16.38
C ASN A 48 8.03 -37.13 15.95
N GLN A 49 7.54 -36.39 16.95
CA GLN A 49 6.89 -35.10 16.76
C GLN A 49 7.78 -34.07 16.04
N THR A 50 9.08 -34.01 16.33
CA THR A 50 10.00 -33.06 15.68
C THR A 50 10.13 -33.32 14.17
N CYS A 51 10.09 -34.60 13.76
CA CYS A 51 10.09 -34.97 12.34
C CYS A 51 8.78 -34.56 11.68
N LEU A 52 7.63 -34.87 12.30
CA LEU A 52 6.31 -34.50 11.78
C LEU A 52 6.16 -32.97 11.62
N CYS A 53 6.68 -32.21 12.58
CA CYS A 53 6.71 -30.74 12.53
C CYS A 53 7.66 -30.16 11.45
N GLN A 54 8.44 -30.99 10.75
CA GLN A 54 9.33 -30.56 9.67
C GLN A 54 8.94 -31.17 8.31
N ASP A 55 7.97 -32.07 8.27
CA ASP A 55 7.53 -32.71 7.04
C ASP A 55 6.42 -31.89 6.36
N ALA A 56 6.79 -31.23 5.25
CA ALA A 56 5.85 -30.43 4.46
C ALA A 56 4.64 -31.24 3.97
N ASN A 57 4.81 -32.50 3.55
CA ASN A 57 3.69 -33.29 3.04
C ASN A 57 2.66 -33.62 4.12
N TYR A 58 3.13 -33.77 5.36
CA TYR A 58 2.26 -33.99 6.51
C TYR A 58 1.51 -32.70 6.87
N ILE A 59 2.23 -31.58 6.94
CA ILE A 59 1.67 -30.28 7.32
C ILE A 59 0.63 -29.83 6.29
N ASP A 60 0.96 -29.86 5.00
CA ASP A 60 0.08 -29.41 3.91
C ASP A 60 -1.22 -30.23 3.88
N PHE A 61 -1.12 -31.56 3.99
CA PHE A 61 -2.31 -32.43 4.01
C PHE A 61 -3.20 -32.17 5.22
N VAL A 62 -2.61 -32.04 6.42
CA VAL A 62 -3.38 -31.80 7.64
C VAL A 62 -4.04 -30.43 7.59
N GLU A 63 -3.34 -29.41 7.08
CA GLU A 63 -3.91 -28.07 6.88
C GLU A 63 -5.09 -28.09 5.91
N ASP A 64 -4.92 -28.66 4.70
CA ASP A 64 -5.99 -28.76 3.69
C ASP A 64 -7.22 -29.52 4.23
N CYS A 65 -7.00 -30.69 4.85
CA CYS A 65 -8.09 -31.50 5.40
C CYS A 65 -8.83 -30.76 6.53
N VAL A 66 -8.11 -30.08 7.42
CA VAL A 66 -8.73 -29.32 8.50
C VAL A 66 -9.51 -28.13 7.93
N LEU A 67 -9.01 -27.43 6.90
CA LEU A 67 -9.73 -26.34 6.26
C LEU A 67 -11.01 -26.82 5.54
N ASP A 68 -11.01 -28.03 4.99
CA ASP A 68 -12.17 -28.63 4.32
C ASP A 68 -13.23 -29.20 5.28
N HIS A 69 -12.81 -29.70 6.45
CA HIS A 69 -13.68 -30.48 7.35
C HIS A 69 -13.98 -29.81 8.70
N CYS A 70 -13.22 -28.80 9.11
CA CYS A 70 -13.44 -28.07 10.35
C CYS A 70 -14.04 -26.68 10.14
N LEU A 71 -14.69 -26.17 11.19
CA LEU A 71 -15.02 -24.75 11.25
C LEU A 71 -13.74 -23.91 11.31
N PRO A 72 -13.74 -22.67 10.79
CA PRO A 72 -12.57 -21.80 10.86
C PRO A 72 -12.03 -21.59 12.27
N ILE A 73 -12.88 -21.55 13.29
CA ILE A 73 -12.45 -21.45 14.69
C ILE A 73 -11.71 -22.70 15.18
N ASP A 74 -12.15 -23.87 14.75
CA ASP A 74 -11.54 -25.15 15.12
C ASP A 74 -10.25 -25.38 14.33
N ALA A 75 -10.22 -24.98 13.07
CA ALA A 75 -9.01 -24.94 12.27
C ALA A 75 -7.95 -24.06 12.93
N LEU A 76 -8.36 -22.90 13.44
CA LEU A 76 -7.49 -21.97 14.15
C LEU A 76 -7.00 -22.50 15.50
N ALA A 77 -7.88 -23.14 16.26
CA ALA A 77 -7.52 -23.77 17.53
C ALA A 77 -6.53 -24.92 17.29
N THR A 78 -6.75 -25.73 16.25
CA THR A 78 -5.84 -26.79 15.80
C THR A 78 -4.49 -26.20 15.41
N GLN A 79 -4.50 -25.11 14.64
CA GLN A 79 -3.31 -24.41 14.21
C GLN A 79 -2.51 -23.84 15.39
N ASN A 80 -3.15 -23.14 16.33
CA ASN A 80 -2.49 -22.60 17.52
C ASN A 80 -1.89 -23.73 18.38
N TYR A 81 -2.63 -24.84 18.52
CA TYR A 81 -2.13 -26.02 19.20
C TYR A 81 -0.89 -26.60 18.52
N THR A 82 -0.93 -26.87 17.22
CA THR A 82 0.23 -27.40 16.48
C THR A 82 1.42 -26.45 16.54
N TRP A 83 1.19 -25.13 16.47
CA TRP A 83 2.24 -24.12 16.64
C TRP A 83 2.93 -24.23 18.00
N SER A 84 2.15 -24.35 19.08
CA SER A 84 2.67 -24.51 20.44
C SER A 84 3.40 -25.85 20.63
N ALA A 85 2.86 -26.92 20.05
CA ALA A 85 3.38 -28.28 20.17
C ALA A 85 4.70 -28.44 19.40
N CYS A 86 4.80 -27.88 18.20
CA CYS A 86 6.01 -27.90 17.37
C CYS A 86 7.08 -26.90 17.83
N GLY A 87 6.75 -26.01 18.78
CA GLY A 87 7.66 -24.96 19.24
C GLY A 87 8.09 -24.02 18.13
N PHE A 88 7.24 -23.84 17.10
CA PHE A 88 7.53 -22.89 16.03
C PHE A 88 7.66 -21.50 16.67
N PRO A 89 8.75 -20.77 16.39
CA PRO A 89 8.86 -19.41 16.89
C PRO A 89 7.67 -18.63 16.35
N LEU A 90 6.86 -18.07 17.25
CA LEU A 90 5.99 -16.96 16.89
C LEU A 90 6.94 -15.83 16.50
N GLU A 91 7.28 -15.78 15.22
CA GLU A 91 8.25 -14.83 14.72
C GLU A 91 7.65 -13.43 14.92
N ASN A 92 8.18 -12.71 15.91
CA ASN A 92 7.79 -11.35 16.28
C ASN A 92 8.16 -10.31 15.19
N ASP A 93 8.45 -10.75 13.96
CA ASP A 93 8.70 -9.92 12.79
C ASP A 93 7.55 -8.96 12.48
N PHE A 94 6.36 -9.23 12.99
CA PHE A 94 5.23 -8.31 12.96
C PHE A 94 5.52 -6.97 13.64
N THR A 95 6.24 -6.97 14.78
CA THR A 95 6.59 -5.72 15.48
C THR A 95 7.69 -4.98 14.74
N SER A 96 8.66 -5.73 14.19
CA SER A 96 9.76 -5.20 13.37
C SER A 96 9.28 -4.56 12.07
N THR A 97 8.20 -5.07 11.47
CA THR A 97 7.62 -4.55 10.22
C THR A 97 6.48 -3.55 10.44
N ALA A 98 5.74 -3.59 11.56
CA ALA A 98 4.62 -2.67 11.81
C ALA A 98 5.08 -1.22 12.02
N VAL A 99 6.17 -1.01 12.76
CA VAL A 99 6.67 0.35 13.04
C VAL A 99 7.17 1.05 11.78
N PRO A 100 8.01 0.45 10.92
CA PRO A 100 8.40 1.05 9.64
C PRO A 100 7.21 1.32 8.73
N ARG A 101 6.21 0.43 8.70
CA ARG A 101 4.97 0.65 7.94
C ARG A 101 4.26 1.91 8.43
N LEU A 102 3.97 2.03 9.72
CA LEU A 102 3.30 3.21 10.26
C LEU A 102 4.11 4.49 10.02
N VAL A 103 5.43 4.46 10.22
CA VAL A 103 6.29 5.64 10.08
C VAL A 103 6.43 6.08 8.62
N MET A 104 6.79 5.19 7.69
CA MET A 104 6.91 5.56 6.27
C MET A 104 5.56 5.95 5.67
N PHE A 105 4.50 5.21 5.98
CA PHE A 105 3.21 5.35 5.34
C PHE A 105 2.34 6.44 5.95
N PHE A 106 2.64 6.95 7.15
CA PHE A 106 2.11 8.25 7.56
C PHE A 106 2.92 9.39 6.97
N VAL A 107 4.24 9.41 7.14
CA VAL A 107 5.05 10.61 6.86
C VAL A 107 5.00 11.01 5.38
N LEU A 108 5.19 10.07 4.46
CA LEU A 108 5.34 10.39 3.04
C LEU A 108 4.05 10.91 2.37
N PRO A 109 2.88 10.25 2.50
CA PRO A 109 1.63 10.78 1.96
C PRO A 109 1.11 11.99 2.76
N THR A 110 1.28 12.05 4.09
CA THR A 110 0.87 13.25 4.86
C THR A 110 1.62 14.50 4.40
N LEU A 111 2.95 14.45 4.29
CA LEU A 111 3.76 15.57 3.81
C LEU A 111 3.35 15.99 2.41
N SER A 112 3.07 15.02 1.53
CA SER A 112 2.63 15.28 0.15
C SER A 112 1.31 16.02 0.10
N ILE A 113 0.34 15.60 0.94
CA ILE A 113 -0.97 16.26 1.05
C ILE A 113 -0.82 17.66 1.67
N ILE A 114 0.01 17.81 2.70
CA ILE A 114 0.28 19.12 3.32
C ILE A 114 0.85 20.09 2.28
N ILE A 115 1.86 19.69 1.52
CA ILE A 115 2.44 20.51 0.44
C ILE A 115 1.37 20.88 -0.58
N ARG A 116 0.54 19.91 -1.00
CA ARG A 116 -0.56 20.15 -1.94
C ARG A 116 -1.55 21.17 -1.41
N LEU A 117 -1.98 21.05 -0.15
CA LEU A 117 -2.87 22.00 0.50
C LEU A 117 -2.25 23.40 0.55
N VAL A 118 -0.97 23.53 0.94
CA VAL A 118 -0.27 24.82 0.97
C VAL A 118 -0.28 25.50 -0.40
N VAL A 119 -0.03 24.77 -1.49
CA VAL A 119 -0.08 25.32 -2.87
C VAL A 119 -1.47 25.83 -3.22
N LYS A 120 -2.53 25.10 -2.83
CA LYS A 120 -3.92 25.46 -3.14
C LYS A 120 -4.42 26.63 -2.30
N PHE A 121 -4.14 26.62 -0.99
CA PHE A 121 -4.48 27.72 -0.09
C PHE A 121 -3.72 29.01 -0.42
N SER A 122 -2.46 28.89 -0.86
CA SER A 122 -1.68 30.03 -1.35
C SER A 122 -2.13 30.54 -2.73
N ARG A 123 -3.21 29.98 -3.30
CA ARG A 123 -3.78 30.33 -4.61
C ARG A 123 -2.80 30.23 -5.78
N VAL A 124 -1.76 29.41 -5.65
CA VAL A 124 -0.80 29.14 -6.74
C VAL A 124 -1.47 28.32 -7.86
N SER A 125 -2.47 27.52 -7.51
CA SER A 125 -3.22 26.67 -8.43
C SER A 125 -4.69 26.60 -8.00
N ALA A 126 -5.62 26.64 -8.94
CA ALA A 126 -7.05 26.47 -8.65
C ALA A 126 -7.36 25.06 -8.13
N TRP A 127 -8.42 24.95 -7.32
CA TRP A 127 -9.00 23.67 -6.91
C TRP A 127 -9.58 22.94 -8.12
N GLY A 128 -9.32 21.64 -8.21
CA GLY A 128 -9.88 20.77 -9.25
C GLY A 128 -10.47 19.49 -8.65
N ALA A 129 -11.17 18.72 -9.49
CA ALA A 129 -11.72 17.43 -9.09
C ALA A 129 -10.61 16.45 -8.65
N ASP A 130 -9.41 16.59 -9.19
CA ASP A 130 -8.22 15.84 -8.77
C ASP A 130 -7.88 16.07 -7.29
N ASP A 131 -8.04 17.30 -6.79
CA ASP A 131 -7.77 17.65 -5.40
C ASP A 131 -8.81 17.05 -4.44
N LEU A 132 -10.07 17.02 -4.84
CA LEU A 132 -11.13 16.40 -4.04
C LEU A 132 -10.93 14.88 -3.92
N MET A 133 -10.67 14.22 -5.04
CA MET A 133 -10.50 12.76 -5.07
C MET A 133 -9.28 12.30 -4.26
N ILE A 134 -8.16 13.04 -4.30
CA ILE A 134 -6.98 12.68 -3.50
C ILE A 134 -7.21 12.90 -2.00
N LEU A 135 -7.98 13.91 -1.60
CA LEU A 135 -8.31 14.15 -0.19
C LEU A 135 -9.22 13.04 0.36
N ILE A 136 -10.20 12.59 -0.43
CA ILE A 136 -11.02 11.42 -0.12
C ILE A 136 -10.14 10.17 0.02
N THR A 137 -9.23 9.95 -0.95
CA THR A 137 -8.26 8.86 -0.92
C THR A 137 -7.44 8.87 0.38
N PHE A 138 -6.94 10.04 0.78
CA PHE A 138 -6.16 10.20 1.99
C PHE A 138 -6.99 9.95 3.26
N GLY A 139 -8.27 10.35 3.28
CA GLY A 139 -9.20 10.02 4.36
C GLY A 139 -9.36 8.50 4.55
N PHE A 140 -9.53 7.76 3.45
CA PHE A 140 -9.56 6.29 3.52
C PHE A 140 -8.21 5.70 3.92
N LEU A 141 -7.09 6.28 3.46
CA LEU A 141 -5.74 5.82 3.81
C LEU A 141 -5.46 5.93 5.33
N ILE A 142 -5.92 7.01 5.97
CA ILE A 142 -5.81 7.21 7.43
C ILE A 142 -6.51 6.10 8.20
N ALA A 143 -7.65 5.59 7.70
CA ALA A 143 -8.34 4.45 8.31
C ALA A 143 -7.68 3.12 7.95
N PHE A 144 -7.29 2.95 6.69
CA PHE A 144 -6.74 1.69 6.17
C PHE A 144 -5.42 1.30 6.83
N VAL A 145 -4.44 2.20 6.90
CA VAL A 145 -3.07 1.85 7.34
C VAL A 145 -3.02 1.35 8.80
N PRO A 146 -3.65 2.02 9.79
CA PRO A 146 -3.68 1.53 11.17
C PRO A 146 -4.44 0.20 11.31
N LEU A 147 -5.57 0.05 10.60
CA LEU A 147 -6.35 -1.19 10.63
C LEU A 147 -5.55 -2.35 10.04
N ASN A 148 -4.88 -2.13 8.91
CA ASN A 148 -4.05 -3.13 8.24
C ASN A 148 -2.82 -3.51 9.10
N ALA A 149 -2.19 -2.54 9.76
CA ALA A 149 -1.09 -2.77 10.70
C ALA A 149 -1.55 -3.56 11.94
N ASN A 150 -2.73 -3.25 12.48
CA ASN A 150 -3.29 -3.96 13.63
C ASN A 150 -3.73 -5.39 13.26
N ALA A 151 -4.33 -5.57 12.08
CA ALA A 151 -4.69 -6.90 11.57
C ALA A 151 -3.44 -7.79 11.40
N GLY A 152 -2.30 -7.21 11.01
CA GLY A 152 -1.03 -7.94 11.01
C GLY A 152 -0.56 -8.35 12.40
N ARG A 153 -0.82 -7.55 13.45
CA ARG A 153 -0.36 -7.82 14.82
C ARG A 153 -1.07 -9.00 15.47
N SER A 154 -2.34 -9.22 15.15
CA SER A 154 -3.15 -10.32 15.71
C SER A 154 -2.87 -11.69 15.08
N GLY A 155 -1.83 -11.81 14.25
CA GLY A 155 -1.64 -12.96 13.38
C GLY A 155 -2.80 -13.10 12.39
N ALA A 156 -2.55 -13.74 11.25
CA ALA A 156 -3.66 -14.22 10.44
C ALA A 156 -4.27 -15.43 11.16
N GLY A 157 -5.01 -15.17 12.24
CA GLY A 157 -5.66 -16.24 12.99
C GLY A 157 -5.34 -16.39 14.48
N GLN A 158 -5.20 -15.32 15.27
CA GLN A 158 -5.24 -15.50 16.74
C GLN A 158 -6.53 -14.98 17.38
N ASP A 159 -7.31 -14.13 16.69
CA ASP A 159 -8.47 -13.47 17.29
C ASP A 159 -9.64 -13.18 16.32
N MET A 160 -10.86 -13.21 16.86
CA MET A 160 -12.14 -12.97 16.16
C MET A 160 -12.27 -11.56 15.55
N TRP A 161 -11.62 -10.55 16.14
CA TRP A 161 -11.64 -9.17 15.63
C TRP A 161 -10.89 -9.01 14.31
N THR A 162 -10.00 -9.94 13.96
CA THR A 162 -9.20 -9.87 12.75
C THR A 162 -10.08 -10.02 11.51
N LEU A 163 -11.14 -10.85 11.55
CA LEU A 163 -12.07 -11.08 10.43
C LEU A 163 -12.97 -9.88 10.12
N THR A 164 -13.52 -9.23 11.16
CA THR A 164 -14.29 -7.98 10.97
C THR A 164 -13.40 -6.88 10.40
N ASN A 165 -12.16 -6.79 10.90
CA ASN A 165 -11.18 -5.87 10.37
C ASN A 165 -10.83 -6.21 8.91
N PHE A 166 -10.66 -7.49 8.54
CA PHE A 166 -10.36 -7.89 7.15
C PHE A 166 -11.45 -7.46 6.17
N TYR A 167 -12.73 -7.64 6.51
CA TYR A 167 -13.85 -7.18 5.68
C TYR A 167 -13.81 -5.65 5.45
N VAL A 168 -13.55 -4.89 6.51
CA VAL A 168 -13.42 -3.42 6.44
C VAL A 168 -12.18 -3.01 5.66
N ILE A 169 -11.03 -3.61 5.93
CA ILE A 169 -9.73 -3.35 5.28
C ILE A 169 -9.84 -3.60 3.78
N GLN A 170 -10.45 -4.71 3.37
CA GLN A 170 -10.67 -5.04 1.97
C GLN A 170 -11.53 -3.98 1.28
N THR A 171 -12.65 -3.60 1.88
CA THR A 171 -13.56 -2.59 1.32
C THR A 171 -12.88 -1.22 1.21
N LEU A 172 -12.09 -0.85 2.23
CA LEU A 172 -11.27 0.37 2.23
C LEU A 172 -10.20 0.32 1.14
N TYR A 173 -9.54 -0.81 0.91
CA TYR A 173 -8.53 -0.97 -0.12
C TYR A 173 -9.11 -0.73 -1.53
N TYR A 174 -10.22 -1.40 -1.87
CA TYR A 174 -10.89 -1.21 -3.17
C TYR A 174 -11.32 0.25 -3.38
N SER A 175 -11.90 0.85 -2.35
CA SER A 175 -12.32 2.25 -2.39
C SER A 175 -11.13 3.20 -2.58
N THR A 176 -10.06 3.01 -1.80
CA THR A 176 -8.87 3.87 -1.83
C THR A 176 -8.21 3.85 -3.20
N ILE A 177 -8.02 2.67 -3.80
CA ILE A 177 -7.43 2.55 -5.13
C ILE A 177 -8.32 3.20 -6.21
N ALA A 178 -9.64 3.00 -6.15
CA ALA A 178 -10.55 3.59 -7.13
C ALA A 178 -10.48 5.13 -7.11
N PHE A 179 -10.48 5.75 -5.93
CA PHE A 179 -10.36 7.20 -5.78
C PHE A 179 -8.95 7.72 -6.12
N LEU A 180 -7.91 6.95 -5.80
CA LEU A 180 -6.53 7.29 -6.14
C LEU A 180 -6.34 7.37 -7.65
N LYS A 181 -6.76 6.33 -8.39
CA LYS A 181 -6.66 6.30 -9.85
C LYS A 181 -7.53 7.40 -10.47
N ALA A 182 -8.74 7.61 -9.94
CA ALA A 182 -9.59 8.72 -10.36
C ALA A 182 -8.91 10.09 -10.23
N SER A 183 -8.20 10.34 -9.12
CA SER A 183 -7.40 11.56 -8.93
C SER A 183 -6.33 11.73 -10.01
N ILE A 184 -5.57 10.67 -10.31
CA ILE A 184 -4.52 10.70 -11.35
C ILE A 184 -5.12 10.96 -12.74
N LEU A 185 -6.25 10.34 -13.06
CA LEU A 185 -6.97 10.53 -14.32
C LEU A 185 -7.51 11.97 -14.47
N PHE A 186 -8.09 12.56 -13.41
CA PHE A 186 -8.49 13.97 -13.43
C PHE A 186 -7.30 14.91 -13.56
N MET A 187 -6.18 14.59 -12.93
CA MET A 187 -4.92 15.31 -13.09
C MET A 187 -4.44 15.26 -14.55
N TYR A 188 -4.52 14.11 -15.22
CA TYR A 188 -4.21 14.00 -16.65
C TYR A 188 -5.16 14.83 -17.53
N LEU A 189 -6.45 14.84 -17.22
CA LEU A 189 -7.45 15.70 -17.91
C LEU A 189 -7.14 17.19 -17.74
N ARG A 190 -6.52 17.58 -16.62
CA ARG A 190 -6.12 18.97 -16.35
C ARG A 190 -4.83 19.36 -17.06
N ILE A 191 -3.87 18.43 -17.17
CA ILE A 191 -2.55 18.70 -17.76
C ILE A 191 -2.62 18.73 -19.29
N PHE A 192 -3.39 17.82 -19.91
CA PHE A 192 -3.37 17.62 -21.35
C PHE A 192 -4.65 18.16 -22.03
N PRO A 193 -4.53 19.15 -22.93
CA PRO A 193 -5.69 19.80 -23.56
C PRO A 193 -6.27 19.07 -24.77
N GLY A 194 -5.61 18.03 -25.33
CA GLY A 194 -6.03 17.41 -26.60
C GLY A 194 -7.37 16.68 -26.55
N GLU A 195 -8.32 17.01 -27.43
CA GLU A 195 -9.70 16.49 -27.38
C GLU A 195 -9.82 14.97 -27.50
N ARG A 196 -9.11 14.35 -28.46
CA ARG A 196 -9.12 12.88 -28.62
C ARG A 196 -8.59 12.18 -27.38
N PHE A 197 -7.50 12.72 -26.81
CA PHE A 197 -6.90 12.19 -25.59
C PHE A 197 -7.81 12.36 -24.38
N ARG A 198 -8.51 13.49 -24.26
CA ARG A 198 -9.52 13.72 -23.22
C ARG A 198 -10.67 12.73 -23.31
N ARG A 199 -11.14 12.38 -24.51
CA ARG A 199 -12.18 11.36 -24.69
C ARG A 199 -11.71 9.99 -24.18
N THR A 200 -10.47 9.60 -24.47
CA THR A 200 -9.87 8.37 -23.94
C THR A 200 -9.74 8.41 -22.42
N LEU A 201 -9.36 9.54 -21.84
CA LEU A 201 -9.28 9.72 -20.39
C LEU A 201 -10.64 9.62 -19.71
N TRP A 202 -11.69 10.22 -20.27
CA TRP A 202 -13.06 10.07 -19.76
C TRP A 202 -13.57 8.63 -19.87
N GLY A 203 -13.25 7.92 -20.96
CA GLY A 203 -13.55 6.50 -21.09
C GLY A 203 -12.82 5.66 -20.03
N THR A 204 -11.54 5.95 -19.78
CA THR A 204 -10.74 5.27 -18.75
C THR A 204 -11.26 5.60 -17.34
N GLN A 205 -11.71 6.83 -17.11
CA GLN A 205 -12.34 7.25 -15.85
C GLN A 205 -13.65 6.50 -15.60
N ALA A 206 -14.49 6.35 -16.62
CA ALA A 206 -15.72 5.57 -16.52
C ALA A 206 -15.43 4.09 -16.25
N LEU A 207 -14.42 3.52 -16.90
CA LEU A 207 -13.97 2.15 -16.65
C LEU A 207 -13.45 1.97 -15.21
N ASN A 208 -12.61 2.88 -14.72
CA ASN A 208 -12.11 2.88 -13.35
C ASN A 208 -13.25 2.96 -12.33
N LEU A 209 -14.25 3.82 -12.58
CA LEU A 209 -15.43 3.93 -11.73
C LEU A 209 -16.25 2.62 -11.75
N ALA A 210 -16.47 2.04 -12.92
CA ALA A 210 -17.22 0.79 -13.06
C ALA A 210 -16.53 -0.37 -12.31
N ILE A 211 -15.21 -0.49 -12.44
CA ILE A 211 -14.41 -1.49 -11.71
C ILE A 211 -14.49 -1.22 -10.20
N GLY A 212 -14.22 0.01 -9.76
CA GLY A 212 -14.29 0.38 -8.35
C GLY A 212 -15.64 0.08 -7.71
N VAL A 213 -16.74 0.49 -8.35
CA VAL A 213 -18.10 0.21 -7.87
C VAL A 213 -18.37 -1.29 -7.84
N THR A 214 -18.01 -2.02 -8.89
CA THR A 214 -18.24 -3.47 -8.97
C THR A 214 -17.55 -4.21 -7.83
N PHE A 215 -16.26 -3.94 -7.60
CA PHE A 215 -15.50 -4.66 -6.57
C PHE A 215 -15.80 -4.21 -5.14
N VAL A 216 -16.18 -2.94 -4.93
CA VAL A 216 -16.72 -2.51 -3.64
C VAL A 216 -18.04 -3.21 -3.34
N LEU A 217 -18.95 -3.31 -4.31
CA LEU A 217 -20.20 -4.04 -4.14
C LEU A 217 -19.96 -5.55 -3.95
N LEU A 218 -19.03 -6.15 -4.68
CA LEU A 218 -18.65 -7.56 -4.47
C LEU A 218 -18.06 -7.79 -3.09
N GLY A 219 -17.22 -6.88 -2.58
CA GLY A 219 -16.69 -6.93 -1.22
C GLY A 219 -17.81 -6.86 -0.17
N ILE A 220 -18.76 -5.93 -0.34
CA ILE A 220 -19.88 -5.75 0.60
C ILE A 220 -20.84 -6.96 0.57
N PHE A 221 -21.16 -7.44 -0.63
CA PHE A 221 -22.13 -8.52 -0.86
C PHE A 221 -21.45 -9.88 -1.10
N GLN A 222 -20.24 -10.09 -0.55
CA GLN A 222 -19.47 -11.32 -0.76
C GLN A 222 -20.14 -12.57 -0.17
N CYS A 223 -21.03 -12.39 0.81
CA CYS A 223 -21.79 -13.46 1.45
C CYS A 223 -23.31 -13.22 1.36
N ARG A 224 -24.07 -14.31 1.28
CA ARG A 224 -25.53 -14.31 1.33
C ARG A 224 -26.00 -15.25 2.44
N PRO A 225 -26.61 -14.74 3.54
CA PRO A 225 -26.76 -13.32 3.95
C PRO A 225 -25.45 -12.59 4.30
N ILE A 226 -25.47 -11.25 4.25
CA ILE A 226 -24.27 -10.38 4.40
C ILE A 226 -23.57 -10.57 5.74
N HIS A 227 -24.32 -10.82 6.82
CA HIS A 227 -23.74 -10.95 8.16
C HIS A 227 -22.73 -12.10 8.26
N LEU A 228 -22.86 -13.13 7.42
CA LEU A 228 -21.89 -14.22 7.33
C LEU A 228 -20.48 -13.74 6.97
N ALA A 229 -20.32 -12.60 6.29
CA ALA A 229 -19.00 -12.07 5.96
C ALA A 229 -18.12 -11.80 7.20
N TRP A 230 -18.72 -11.59 8.38
CA TRP A 230 -18.01 -11.43 9.64
C TRP A 230 -18.44 -12.39 10.75
N THR A 231 -19.48 -13.21 10.55
CA THR A 231 -19.95 -14.21 11.54
C THR A 231 -19.77 -15.66 11.13
N ALA A 232 -19.43 -15.97 9.86
CA ALA A 232 -19.36 -17.36 9.35
C ALA A 232 -18.39 -18.26 10.14
N TRP A 233 -17.39 -17.68 10.81
CA TRP A 233 -16.44 -18.41 11.65
C TRP A 233 -17.06 -19.02 12.93
N ARG A 234 -18.25 -18.57 13.38
CA ARG A 234 -18.89 -19.09 14.61
C ARG A 234 -19.47 -20.49 14.48
N GLY A 235 -19.69 -20.97 13.25
CA GLY A 235 -20.30 -22.28 13.04
C GLY A 235 -21.74 -22.41 13.56
N ASP A 236 -22.43 -21.28 13.73
CA ASP A 236 -23.86 -21.25 14.06
C ASP A 236 -24.62 -21.95 12.92
N SER A 237 -24.92 -23.23 13.13
CA SER A 237 -25.55 -24.17 12.18
C SER A 237 -26.92 -23.73 11.65
N GLU A 238 -27.51 -22.66 12.19
CA GLU A 238 -28.71 -22.01 11.66
C GLU A 238 -28.45 -21.09 10.46
N SER A 239 -27.22 -20.65 10.23
CA SER A 239 -26.90 -19.69 9.17
C SER A 239 -26.63 -20.39 7.83
N LYS A 240 -27.67 -20.99 7.24
CA LYS A 240 -27.65 -21.47 5.85
C LYS A 240 -27.33 -20.31 4.91
N GLY A 241 -26.10 -20.26 4.40
CA GLY A 241 -25.68 -19.24 3.46
C GLY A 241 -24.42 -19.64 2.71
N THR A 242 -24.16 -18.94 1.61
CA THR A 242 -23.02 -19.18 0.73
C THR A 242 -22.20 -17.91 0.65
N CYS A 243 -20.89 -18.04 0.84
CA CYS A 243 -19.91 -16.97 0.63
C CYS A 243 -19.09 -17.27 -0.62
N MET A 244 -18.76 -16.22 -1.37
CA MET A 244 -17.78 -16.32 -2.45
C MET A 244 -16.37 -16.36 -1.85
N GLU A 245 -15.46 -17.01 -2.56
CA GLU A 245 -14.07 -17.08 -2.14
C GLU A 245 -13.38 -15.72 -2.32
N VAL A 246 -13.06 -15.09 -1.18
CA VAL A 246 -12.52 -13.73 -1.10
C VAL A 246 -11.19 -13.59 -1.84
N VAL A 247 -10.36 -14.63 -1.79
CA VAL A 247 -9.05 -14.69 -2.45
C VAL A 247 -9.21 -14.63 -3.96
N ILE A 248 -10.14 -15.41 -4.52
CA ILE A 248 -10.44 -15.42 -5.96
C ILE A 248 -10.91 -14.05 -6.42
N ILE A 249 -11.84 -13.42 -5.68
CA ILE A 249 -12.31 -12.06 -6.00
C ILE A 249 -11.13 -11.08 -6.02
N ALA A 250 -10.26 -11.15 -5.01
CA ALA A 250 -9.09 -10.30 -4.93
C ALA A 250 -8.08 -10.57 -6.06
N MET A 251 -7.95 -11.81 -6.55
CA MET A 251 -7.07 -12.14 -7.69
C MET A 251 -7.58 -11.51 -8.97
N PHE A 252 -8.88 -11.66 -9.27
CA PHE A 252 -9.49 -11.00 -10.42
C PHE A 252 -9.36 -9.49 -10.34
N TYR A 253 -9.60 -8.90 -9.16
CA TYR A 253 -9.39 -7.48 -8.94
C TYR A 253 -7.95 -7.07 -9.25
N SER A 254 -6.97 -7.73 -8.61
CA SER A 254 -5.55 -7.40 -8.78
C SER A 254 -5.08 -7.56 -10.23
N ALA A 255 -5.56 -8.56 -10.97
CA ALA A 255 -5.25 -8.73 -12.39
C ALA A 255 -5.78 -7.59 -13.26
N ILE A 256 -7.03 -7.18 -13.05
CA ILE A 256 -7.64 -6.04 -13.75
C ILE A 256 -6.89 -4.74 -13.39
N GLN A 257 -6.52 -4.58 -12.12
CA GLN A 257 -5.79 -3.40 -11.65
C GLN A 257 -4.42 -3.26 -12.29
N VAL A 258 -3.64 -4.35 -12.39
CA VAL A 258 -2.35 -4.37 -13.10
C VAL A 258 -2.55 -3.95 -14.57
N GLY A 259 -3.58 -4.47 -15.24
CA GLY A 259 -3.92 -4.06 -16.61
C GLY A 259 -4.22 -2.57 -16.72
N LEU A 260 -4.97 -2.01 -15.77
CA LEU A 260 -5.25 -0.57 -15.71
C LEU A 260 -3.99 0.26 -15.44
N ASP A 261 -3.06 -0.20 -14.60
CA ASP A 261 -1.82 0.52 -14.31
C ASP A 261 -0.91 0.60 -15.54
N ILE A 262 -0.76 -0.51 -16.26
CA ILE A 262 -0.05 -0.55 -17.55
C ILE A 262 -0.71 0.42 -18.54
N TRP A 263 -2.04 0.41 -18.64
CA TRP A 263 -2.76 1.32 -19.52
C TRP A 263 -2.54 2.79 -19.14
N MET A 264 -2.68 3.14 -17.86
CA MET A 264 -2.48 4.50 -17.36
C MET A 264 -1.03 4.98 -17.54
N LEU A 265 -0.05 4.08 -17.51
CA LEU A 265 1.35 4.36 -17.80
C LEU A 265 1.61 4.64 -19.29
N ILE A 266 0.92 3.95 -20.20
CA ILE A 266 1.04 4.16 -21.66
C ILE A 266 0.43 5.50 -22.09
N LEU A 267 -0.66 5.95 -21.45
CA LEU A 267 -1.40 7.17 -21.81
C LEU A 267 -0.50 8.42 -21.93
N PRO A 268 0.22 8.86 -20.88
CA PRO A 268 1.08 10.03 -20.97
C PRO A 268 2.27 9.81 -21.90
N LEU A 269 2.78 8.57 -22.02
CA LEU A 269 3.94 8.26 -22.88
C LEU A 269 3.69 8.60 -24.34
N LYS A 270 2.53 8.20 -24.86
CA LYS A 270 2.17 8.50 -26.26
C LYS A 270 2.14 10.01 -26.52
N GLN A 271 1.72 10.80 -25.54
CA GLN A 271 1.66 12.25 -25.67
C GLN A 271 3.03 12.92 -25.54
N ILE A 272 3.90 12.40 -24.68
CA ILE A 272 5.23 12.95 -24.41
C ILE A 272 6.20 12.67 -25.58
N LEU A 273 6.14 11.47 -26.18
CA LEU A 273 7.02 11.10 -27.30
C LEU A 273 6.83 12.00 -28.53
N GLY A 274 5.67 12.65 -28.67
CA GLY A 274 5.41 13.61 -29.74
C GLY A 274 5.87 15.05 -29.47
N LEU A 275 6.41 15.36 -28.28
CA LEU A 275 6.64 16.74 -27.85
C LEU A 275 8.10 17.00 -27.41
N ASN A 276 8.81 17.86 -28.16
CA ASN A 276 10.18 18.28 -27.86
C ASN A 276 10.23 19.19 -26.60
N MET A 277 10.32 18.58 -25.42
CA MET A 277 10.37 19.28 -24.13
C MET A 277 11.80 19.65 -23.70
N LYS A 278 11.98 20.86 -23.13
CA LYS A 278 13.23 21.32 -22.50
C LYS A 278 13.64 20.42 -21.33
N TRP A 279 14.95 20.23 -21.11
CA TRP A 279 15.53 19.31 -20.11
C TRP A 279 14.97 19.45 -18.68
N SER A 280 14.64 20.66 -18.23
CA SER A 280 14.02 20.88 -16.91
C SER A 280 12.63 20.23 -16.75
N LYS A 281 11.83 20.16 -17.83
CA LYS A 281 10.54 19.44 -17.83
C LYS A 281 10.71 17.93 -18.05
N LYS A 282 11.82 17.54 -18.69
CA LYS A 282 12.18 16.15 -18.94
C LYS A 282 12.41 15.40 -17.62
N PHE A 283 13.10 16.03 -16.65
CA PHE A 283 13.36 15.41 -15.35
C PHE A 283 12.10 15.03 -14.57
N GLY A 284 11.15 15.97 -14.40
CA GLY A 284 9.88 15.69 -13.71
C GLY A 284 9.05 14.61 -14.42
N THR A 285 9.07 14.59 -15.74
CA THR A 285 8.36 13.60 -16.55
C THR A 285 8.97 12.20 -16.41
N THR A 286 10.31 12.10 -16.45
CA THR A 286 11.02 10.83 -16.22
C THR A 286 10.75 10.29 -14.81
N PHE A 287 10.76 11.15 -13.79
CA PHE A 287 10.48 10.75 -12.41
C PHE A 287 9.05 10.20 -12.24
N MET A 288 8.05 10.87 -12.82
CA MET A 288 6.65 10.39 -12.78
C MET A 288 6.49 9.04 -13.49
N PHE A 289 7.20 8.83 -14.60
CA PHE A 289 7.17 7.55 -15.31
C PHE A 289 7.81 6.42 -14.50
N SER A 290 8.98 6.66 -13.90
CA SER A 290 9.65 5.66 -13.05
C SER A 290 8.77 5.22 -11.88
N LEU A 291 8.04 6.14 -11.26
CA LEU A 291 7.11 5.81 -10.19
C LEU A 291 5.89 5.03 -10.71
N GLY A 292 5.36 5.35 -11.88
CA GLY A 292 4.32 4.55 -12.52
C GLY A 292 4.77 3.11 -12.77
N LEU A 293 6.01 2.91 -13.22
CA LEU A 293 6.57 1.57 -13.43
C LEU A 293 6.74 0.82 -12.11
N PHE A 294 7.23 1.51 -11.07
CA PHE A 294 7.36 0.95 -9.73
C PHE A 294 5.99 0.51 -9.16
N LEU A 295 4.96 1.34 -9.30
CA LEU A 295 3.60 1.00 -8.87
C LEU A 295 3.07 -0.23 -9.61
N THR A 296 3.27 -0.30 -10.92
CA THR A 296 2.88 -1.47 -11.72
C THR A 296 3.59 -2.74 -11.26
N ALA A 297 4.87 -2.65 -10.92
CA ALA A 297 5.64 -3.77 -10.36
C ALA A 297 5.11 -4.19 -8.99
N ALA A 298 4.81 -3.24 -8.10
CA ALA A 298 4.21 -3.51 -6.79
C ALA A 298 2.86 -4.24 -6.92
N SER A 299 1.97 -3.78 -7.82
CA SER A 299 0.68 -4.42 -8.08
C SER A 299 0.85 -5.83 -8.66
N THR A 300 1.87 -6.06 -9.49
CA THR A 300 2.18 -7.38 -10.05
C THR A 300 2.70 -8.34 -8.99
N ILE A 301 3.58 -7.88 -8.09
CA ILE A 301 4.07 -8.68 -6.96
C ILE A 301 2.90 -9.06 -6.06
N ARG A 302 2.01 -8.12 -5.73
CA ARG A 302 0.81 -8.39 -4.95
C ARG A 302 -0.08 -9.46 -5.61
N LEU A 303 -0.31 -9.38 -6.92
CA LEU A 303 -1.07 -10.40 -7.65
C LEU A 303 -0.41 -11.78 -7.52
N LYS A 304 0.91 -11.85 -7.70
CA LYS A 304 1.67 -13.10 -7.55
C LYS A 304 1.48 -13.68 -6.14
N LEU A 305 1.64 -12.86 -5.10
CA LEU A 305 1.48 -13.29 -3.71
C LEU A 305 0.08 -13.84 -3.43
N LEU A 306 -0.94 -13.26 -4.07
CA LEU A 306 -2.31 -13.74 -3.92
C LEU A 306 -2.56 -15.07 -4.64
N VAL A 307 -1.90 -15.28 -5.79
CA VAL A 307 -1.90 -16.58 -6.49
C VAL A 307 -1.15 -17.64 -5.66
N ASP A 308 0.03 -17.31 -5.15
CA ASP A 308 0.84 -18.20 -4.31
C ASP A 308 0.07 -18.55 -3.02
N TYR A 309 -0.70 -17.61 -2.47
CA TYR A 309 -1.58 -17.82 -1.31
C TYR A 309 -2.76 -18.74 -1.64
N HIS A 310 -3.42 -18.55 -2.80
CA HIS A 310 -4.48 -19.46 -3.25
C HIS A 310 -3.98 -20.88 -3.55
N GLN A 311 -2.72 -21.03 -3.96
CA GLN A 311 -2.11 -22.33 -4.27
C GLN A 311 -1.50 -23.03 -3.04
N GLY A 312 -1.64 -22.47 -1.83
CA GLY A 312 -1.09 -23.06 -0.61
C GLY A 312 0.45 -23.09 -0.56
N THR A 313 1.14 -22.32 -1.40
CA THR A 313 2.61 -22.44 -1.57
C THR A 313 3.40 -21.82 -0.41
N HIS A 314 2.77 -21.01 0.45
CA HIS A 314 3.40 -20.35 1.60
C HIS A 314 2.53 -20.52 2.84
N ASN A 315 3.17 -20.56 4.02
CA ASN A 315 2.48 -20.45 5.30
C ASN A 315 1.45 -19.31 5.28
N PHE A 316 0.19 -19.61 5.59
CA PHE A 316 -0.94 -18.68 5.57
C PHE A 316 -0.64 -17.33 6.24
N THR A 317 0.04 -17.37 7.39
CA THR A 317 0.44 -16.20 8.18
C THR A 317 1.50 -15.33 7.50
N VAL A 318 2.43 -15.94 6.76
CA VAL A 318 3.51 -15.21 6.07
C VAL A 318 2.98 -14.60 4.76
N GLY A 319 2.20 -15.37 4.00
CA GLY A 319 1.63 -14.91 2.72
C GLY A 319 0.70 -13.71 2.90
N SER A 320 -0.20 -13.76 3.90
CA SER A 320 -1.13 -12.67 4.22
C SER A 320 -0.40 -11.39 4.67
N LEU A 321 0.66 -11.50 5.47
CA LEU A 321 1.50 -10.36 5.87
C LEU A 321 2.16 -9.69 4.66
N GLN A 322 2.72 -10.47 3.75
CA GLN A 322 3.37 -9.92 2.56
C GLN A 322 2.35 -9.20 1.66
N ILE A 323 1.16 -9.77 1.45
CA ILE A 323 0.07 -9.12 0.72
C ILE A 323 -0.27 -7.76 1.37
N ALA A 324 -0.38 -7.71 2.70
CA ALA A 324 -0.65 -6.47 3.43
C ALA A 324 0.44 -5.42 3.22
N ILE A 325 1.73 -5.78 3.32
CA ILE A 325 2.86 -4.86 3.11
C ILE A 325 2.83 -4.27 1.70
N TRP A 326 2.65 -5.09 0.67
CA TRP A 326 2.60 -4.62 -0.71
C TRP A 326 1.36 -3.75 -0.99
N SER A 327 0.23 -4.01 -0.29
CA SER A 327 -0.95 -3.12 -0.30
C SER A 327 -0.60 -1.71 0.17
N ASP A 328 0.11 -1.61 1.29
CA ASP A 328 0.46 -0.32 1.88
C ASP A 328 1.42 0.46 0.97
N ILE A 329 2.42 -0.23 0.40
CA ILE A 329 3.38 0.36 -0.55
C ILE A 329 2.65 0.94 -1.76
N GLU A 330 1.76 0.14 -2.37
CA GLU A 330 0.98 0.52 -3.55
C GLU A 330 0.17 1.80 -3.29
N LEU A 331 -0.58 1.84 -2.19
CA LEU A 331 -1.42 2.99 -1.84
C LEU A 331 -0.60 4.24 -1.53
N CYS A 332 0.45 4.12 -0.71
CA CYS A 332 1.20 5.28 -0.22
C CYS A 332 2.08 5.89 -1.31
N VAL A 333 2.77 5.06 -2.09
CA VAL A 333 3.54 5.52 -3.25
C VAL A 333 2.59 6.07 -4.32
N GLY A 334 1.40 5.51 -4.44
CA GLY A 334 0.34 6.02 -5.30
C GLY A 334 -0.07 7.45 -4.95
N VAL A 335 -0.41 7.70 -3.68
CA VAL A 335 -0.78 9.04 -3.19
C VAL A 335 0.34 10.05 -3.39
N PHE A 336 1.58 9.65 -3.07
CA PHE A 336 2.76 10.46 -3.33
C PHE A 336 2.89 10.83 -4.81
N THR A 337 2.76 9.84 -5.69
CA THR A 337 2.87 10.02 -7.14
C THR A 337 1.81 10.99 -7.67
N ALA A 338 0.58 10.89 -7.18
CA ALA A 338 -0.51 11.80 -7.53
C ALA A 338 -0.26 13.25 -7.08
N CYS A 339 0.58 13.48 -6.08
CA CYS A 339 0.91 14.81 -5.56
C CYS A 339 2.17 15.44 -6.20
N ILE A 340 2.94 14.69 -6.99
CA ILE A 340 4.19 15.18 -7.59
C ILE A 340 4.03 16.48 -8.38
N PRO A 341 3.01 16.66 -9.25
CA PRO A 341 2.91 17.88 -10.03
C PRO A 341 2.69 19.11 -9.17
N THR A 342 1.89 18.99 -8.10
CA THR A 342 1.68 20.07 -7.13
C THR A 342 2.92 20.32 -6.29
N THR A 343 3.64 19.27 -5.90
CA THR A 343 4.93 19.40 -5.19
C THR A 343 5.96 20.12 -6.06
N TRP A 344 6.05 19.79 -7.36
CA TRP A 344 6.93 20.50 -8.29
C TRP A 344 6.57 21.99 -8.42
N GLN A 345 5.28 22.33 -8.42
CA GLN A 345 4.82 23.72 -8.39
C GLN A 345 5.26 24.44 -7.12
N PHE A 346 5.16 23.77 -5.96
CA PHE A 346 5.63 24.31 -4.68
C PHE A 346 7.13 24.67 -4.73
N PHE A 347 7.98 23.71 -5.13
CA PHE A 347 9.44 23.92 -5.21
C PHE A 347 9.79 25.09 -6.13
N ARG A 348 9.13 25.19 -7.29
CA ARG A 348 9.36 26.28 -8.23
C ARG A 348 8.99 27.66 -7.70
N VAL A 349 7.87 27.77 -6.98
CA VAL A 349 7.34 29.08 -6.56
C VAL A 349 7.96 29.54 -5.24
N PHE A 350 8.10 28.66 -4.26
CA PHE A 350 8.48 29.05 -2.89
C PHE A 350 9.97 28.91 -2.60
N ILE A 351 10.65 27.97 -3.26
CA ILE A 351 12.07 27.66 -2.99
C ILE A 351 12.96 28.30 -4.05
N PHE A 352 12.75 27.99 -5.33
CA PHE A 352 13.63 28.50 -6.39
C PHE A 352 13.52 30.03 -6.58
N ARG A 353 12.33 30.63 -6.51
CA ARG A 353 12.23 32.12 -6.54
C ARG A 353 12.88 32.80 -5.35
N ARG A 354 12.93 32.16 -4.17
CA ARG A 354 13.62 32.73 -3.00
C ARG A 354 15.14 32.65 -3.14
N ALA A 355 15.65 31.57 -3.75
CA ALA A 355 17.08 31.43 -4.03
C ALA A 355 17.57 32.51 -5.02
N ASP A 356 16.82 32.73 -6.12
CA ASP A 356 17.18 33.76 -7.11
C ASP A 356 17.04 35.20 -6.55
N GLY A 357 15.99 35.48 -5.76
CA GLY A 357 15.79 36.79 -5.12
C GLY A 357 16.83 37.11 -4.03
N SER A 358 17.31 36.10 -3.30
CA SER A 358 18.38 36.28 -2.32
C SER A 358 19.74 36.51 -2.99
N ALA A 359 19.98 35.92 -4.17
CA ALA A 359 21.19 36.15 -4.96
C ALA A 359 21.21 37.55 -5.59
N SER A 360 20.06 38.06 -6.07
CA SER A 360 19.98 39.41 -6.62
C SER A 360 20.18 40.49 -5.55
N LEU A 361 19.59 40.32 -4.37
CA LEU A 361 19.77 41.24 -3.22
C LEU A 361 21.23 41.30 -2.74
N HIS A 362 21.97 40.18 -2.77
CA HIS A 362 23.39 40.18 -2.42
C HIS A 362 24.26 40.90 -3.47
N SER A 363 23.91 40.80 -4.75
CA SER A 363 24.61 41.50 -5.83
C SER A 363 24.38 43.01 -5.81
N GLU A 364 23.15 43.46 -5.51
CA GLU A 364 22.81 44.89 -5.37
C GLU A 364 23.55 45.54 -4.20
N HIS A 365 23.73 44.83 -3.09
CA HIS A 365 24.45 45.32 -1.91
C HIS A 365 25.99 45.42 -2.12
N ILE A 366 26.56 44.62 -3.03
CA ILE A 366 27.97 44.72 -3.44
C ILE A 366 28.17 45.86 -4.44
N HIS A 367 27.23 46.09 -5.36
CA HIS A 367 27.32 47.19 -6.32
C HIS A 367 27.05 48.56 -5.67
N GLY A 368 26.15 48.64 -4.69
CA GLY A 368 25.90 49.85 -3.91
C GLY A 368 27.10 50.31 -3.06
N ARG A 369 27.89 49.39 -2.50
CA ARG A 369 29.11 49.74 -1.74
C ARG A 369 30.27 50.25 -2.60
N SER A 370 30.28 49.98 -3.91
CA SER A 370 31.35 50.46 -4.80
C SER A 370 31.15 51.90 -5.26
N LEU A 371 29.98 52.50 -5.06
CA LEU A 371 29.66 53.87 -5.49
C LEU A 371 29.77 54.91 -4.37
N GLU A 372 30.06 54.51 -3.13
CA GLU A 372 30.22 55.39 -1.97
C GLU A 372 31.66 55.94 -1.80
N GLY A 373 32.46 55.90 -2.88
CA GLY A 373 33.88 56.31 -2.89
C GLY A 373 34.23 57.39 -3.90
N SER A 374 33.28 58.26 -4.31
CA SER A 374 33.63 59.41 -5.17
C SER A 374 32.80 60.66 -4.81
N PRO A 375 33.43 61.76 -4.37
CA PRO A 375 32.71 62.98 -4.05
C PRO A 375 32.25 63.64 -5.35
N LYS A 376 30.95 63.54 -5.64
CA LYS A 376 30.34 64.29 -6.76
C LYS A 376 30.23 65.76 -6.38
N ARG A 377 31.08 66.53 -7.06
CA ARG A 377 31.12 67.98 -7.20
C ARG A 377 29.72 68.59 -7.29
N CYS A 378 29.44 69.50 -6.36
CA CYS A 378 28.29 70.40 -6.39
C CYS A 378 28.34 71.24 -7.68
N THR A 379 27.28 71.24 -8.48
CA THR A 379 27.03 72.33 -9.43
C THR A 379 25.57 72.75 -9.29
N ARG A 380 25.41 73.99 -8.86
CA ARG A 380 24.20 74.70 -8.49
C ARG A 380 23.81 75.51 -9.72
N GLN A 381 22.61 75.34 -10.24
CA GLN A 381 21.95 76.41 -10.99
C GLN A 381 20.43 76.32 -10.85
N THR A 382 19.92 77.44 -10.34
CA THR A 382 18.56 77.91 -10.04
C THR A 382 17.69 77.94 -11.31
N ALA A 383 16.45 77.46 -11.25
CA ALA A 383 15.21 78.24 -11.09
C ALA A 383 14.96 79.25 -12.23
N ASP A 384 13.90 79.06 -13.02
CA ASP A 384 12.71 79.94 -13.01
C ASP A 384 11.62 79.48 -14.00
N ALA A 385 10.42 79.99 -13.76
CA ALA A 385 9.11 79.50 -14.12
C ALA A 385 8.52 80.04 -15.45
N LEU A 386 7.24 79.66 -15.68
CA LEU A 386 6.24 80.20 -16.63
C LEU A 386 6.31 79.59 -18.04
N ASP A 387 5.24 79.36 -18.80
CA ASP A 387 3.76 79.28 -18.71
C ASP A 387 3.35 78.75 -20.12
N GLU A 388 2.06 78.60 -20.38
CA GLU A 388 1.40 78.47 -21.71
C GLU A 388 1.10 77.07 -22.29
N SER A 389 -0.15 76.67 -22.02
CA SER A 389 -1.25 76.48 -23.00
C SER A 389 -1.20 75.32 -24.03
N SER A 390 -2.32 74.57 -24.02
CA SER A 390 -2.83 73.64 -25.04
C SER A 390 -3.22 74.37 -26.36
N PRO A 391 -3.90 73.76 -27.36
CA PRO A 391 -4.29 72.36 -27.62
C PRO A 391 -3.82 71.91 -29.05
N ASP A 392 -4.02 70.70 -29.57
CA ASP A 392 -5.27 70.20 -30.14
C ASP A 392 -5.09 68.78 -30.71
N THR A 393 -6.21 68.07 -30.71
CA THR A 393 -6.57 66.79 -31.35
C THR A 393 -6.87 67.03 -32.86
N PRO A 394 -7.05 66.01 -33.74
CA PRO A 394 -7.95 64.84 -33.62
C PRO A 394 -7.28 63.46 -33.66
#